data_AF-A0A1E8PTJ5-F1
#
_entry.id   AF-A0A1E8PTJ5-F1
#
_cell.length_a   1.000
_cell.length_b   1.000
_cell.length_c   1.000
_cell.angle_alpha   90.00
_cell.angle_beta   90.00
_cell.angle_gamma   90.00
#
_symmetry.space_group_name_H-M   'P 1'
#
loop_
_entity.id
_entity.type
_entity.pdbx_description
1 polymer ?
#
loop_
_entity_poly.entity_id
_entity_poly.type
_entity_poly.pdbx_seq_one_letter_code
_entity_poly.pdbx_strand_id
1 'polypeptide(L)' 'MLNTLTNSPRQIALGDRVTFDTDEGYQAGTVNDLRRDVGNGELHAWVELDHQWQGMFRAVPLAAILPALS' A
#
# COMPACT_ATOMS: atom_id res chain seq x y z
N MET A 1 -28.36 19.23 -8.81
CA MET A 1 -27.06 18.84 -9.40
C MET A 1 -26.39 17.97 -8.35
N LEU A 2 -26.26 16.67 -8.61
CA LEU A 2 -25.61 15.73 -7.70
C LEU A 2 -24.14 15.68 -8.10
N ASN A 3 -23.26 16.25 -7.28
CA ASN A 3 -21.82 16.16 -7.49
C ASN A 3 -21.40 14.73 -7.15
N THR A 4 -21.33 13.89 -8.17
CA THR A 4 -20.62 12.60 -8.11
C THR A 4 -19.15 12.93 -7.90
N LEU A 5 -18.76 13.11 -6.63
CA LEU A 5 -17.36 12.97 -6.23
C LEU A 5 -17.01 11.54 -6.60
N THR A 6 -16.34 11.37 -7.73
CA THR A 6 -15.68 10.14 -8.10
C THR A 6 -14.73 9.80 -6.96
N ASN A 7 -15.21 8.98 -6.02
CA ASN A 7 -14.39 8.09 -5.20
C ASN A 7 -13.82 7.02 -6.14
N SER A 8 -13.07 7.47 -7.15
CA SER A 8 -12.06 6.61 -7.75
C SER A 8 -11.13 6.28 -6.59
N PRO A 9 -10.95 5.00 -6.23
CA PRO A 9 -10.02 4.65 -5.17
C PRO A 9 -8.69 5.31 -5.52
N ARG A 10 -8.24 6.20 -4.62
CA ARG A 10 -7.05 7.01 -4.83
C ARG A 10 -5.93 6.03 -5.16
N GLN A 11 -5.30 6.21 -6.32
CA GLN A 11 -4.22 5.33 -6.74
C GLN A 11 -3.09 5.46 -5.74
N ILE A 12 -2.67 4.33 -5.15
CA ILE A 12 -1.57 4.29 -4.18
C ILE A 12 -0.31 4.83 -4.85
N ALA A 13 0.32 5.81 -4.21
CA ALA A 13 1.51 6.49 -4.68
C ALA A 13 2.66 6.41 -3.66
N LEU A 14 3.87 6.75 -4.11
CA LEU A 14 5.03 6.90 -3.23
C LEU A 14 4.74 7.92 -2.13
N GLY A 15 5.11 7.60 -0.89
CA GLY A 15 4.84 8.41 0.29
C GLY A 15 3.46 8.23 0.90
N ASP A 16 2.54 7.50 0.25
CA ASP A 16 1.24 7.22 0.86
C ASP A 16 1.39 6.33 2.10
N ARG A 17 0.57 6.63 3.10
CA ARG A 17 0.38 5.81 4.29
C ARG A 17 -0.65 4.74 4.00
N VAL A 18 -0.29 3.50 4.28
CA VAL A 18 -1.11 2.34 3.93
C VAL A 18 -1.22 1.39 5.10
N THR A 19 -2.34 0.67 5.14
CA THR A 19 -2.54 -0.47 6.02
C THR A 19 -2.88 -1.70 5.18
N PHE A 20 -2.50 -2.87 5.69
CA PHE A 20 -2.79 -4.14 5.04
C PHE A 20 -2.79 -5.25 6.09
N ASP A 21 -3.55 -6.30 5.81
CA ASP A 21 -3.64 -7.47 6.67
C ASP A 21 -2.52 -8.47 6.34
N THR A 22 -2.00 -9.13 7.36
CA THR A 22 -1.03 -10.22 7.25
C THR A 22 -1.42 -11.34 8.20
N ASP A 23 -0.83 -12.51 8.03
CA ASP A 23 -0.94 -13.62 8.98
C ASP A 23 -0.43 -13.26 10.39
N GLU A 24 0.41 -12.21 10.50
CA GLU A 24 0.92 -11.65 11.75
C GLU A 24 0.01 -10.53 12.32
N GLY A 25 -1.13 -10.27 11.66
CA GLY A 25 -2.10 -9.22 12.01
C GLY A 25 -2.01 -7.98 11.12
N TYR A 26 -2.74 -6.93 11.49
CA TYR A 26 -2.77 -5.66 10.77
C TYR A 26 -1.42 -4.94 10.84
N GLN A 27 -0.91 -4.56 9.68
CA GLN A 27 0.33 -3.79 9.53
C GLN A 27 0.04 -2.42 8.93
N ALA A 28 0.96 -1.48 9.19
CA ALA A 28 0.95 -0.14 8.64
C ALA A 28 2.36 0.28 8.22
N GLY A 29 2.42 1.17 7.25
CA GLY A 29 3.69 1.72 6.80
C GLY A 29 3.57 2.74 5.68
N THR A 30 4.72 3.07 5.09
CA THR A 30 4.83 4.08 4.03
C THR A 30 5.32 3.45 2.73
N VAL A 31 4.63 3.76 1.63
CA VAL A 31 5.01 3.26 0.29
C VAL A 31 6.29 3.94 -0.17
N ASN A 32 7.36 3.17 -0.32
CA ASN A 32 8.66 3.66 -0.76
C ASN A 32 8.96 3.34 -2.22
N ASP A 33 8.35 2.31 -2.78
CA ASP A 33 8.50 1.96 -4.20
C ASP A 33 7.27 1.21 -4.74
N LEU A 34 7.11 1.20 -6.06
CA LEU A 34 6.09 0.43 -6.78
C LEU A 34 6.76 -0.43 -7.84
N ARG A 35 6.64 -1.75 -7.71
CA ARG A 35 7.33 -2.71 -8.58
C ARG A 35 6.39 -3.77 -9.09
N ARG A 36 6.55 -4.15 -10.35
CA ARG A 36 5.84 -5.32 -10.89
C ARG A 36 6.64 -6.57 -10.55
N ASP A 37 5.94 -7.60 -10.10
CA ASP A 37 6.51 -8.93 -9.99
C ASP A 37 7.00 -9.41 -11.38
N VAL A 38 8.14 -10.09 -11.40
CA VAL A 38 8.78 -10.53 -12.66
C VAL A 38 8.02 -11.68 -13.31
N GLY A 39 7.36 -12.53 -12.51
CA GLY A 39 6.67 -13.72 -12.98
C GLY A 39 5.30 -13.42 -13.56
N ASN A 40 4.43 -12.75 -12.79
CA ASN A 40 3.03 -12.52 -13.16
C ASN A 40 2.72 -11.06 -13.57
N GLY A 41 3.66 -10.13 -13.38
CA GLY A 41 3.49 -8.71 -13.71
C GLY A 41 2.62 -7.93 -12.72
N GLU A 42 2.19 -8.54 -11.61
CA GLU A 42 1.34 -7.92 -10.60
C GLU A 42 2.07 -6.78 -9.90
N LEU A 43 1.39 -5.64 -9.77
CA LEU A 43 1.96 -4.46 -9.15
C LEU A 43 1.90 -4.60 -7.62
N HIS A 44 3.07 -4.44 -7.01
CA HIS A 44 3.27 -4.48 -5.56
C HIS A 44 3.81 -3.14 -5.07
N ALA A 45 3.38 -2.73 -3.89
CA ALA A 45 4.01 -1.66 -3.13
C ALA A 45 5.09 -2.23 -2.23
N TRP A 46 6.25 -1.58 -2.22
CA TRP A 46 7.27 -1.81 -1.22
C TRP A 46 7.02 -0.87 -0.06
N VAL A 47 6.44 -1.42 1.00
CA VAL A 47 6.03 -0.65 2.18
C VAL A 47 7.09 -0.80 3.26
N GLU A 48 7.64 0.32 3.71
CA GLU A 48 8.48 0.35 4.92
C GLU A 48 7.59 0.37 6.15
N LEU A 49 7.84 -0.55 7.08
CA LEU A 49 6.94 -0.81 8.21
C LEU A 49 7.23 0.09 9.41
N ASP A 50 6.18 0.62 10.05
CA ASP A 50 6.34 1.58 11.16
C ASP A 50 6.96 1.03 12.42
N HIS A 51 6.66 -0.23 12.72
CA HIS A 51 7.05 -0.87 13.98
C HIS A 51 8.24 -1.82 13.79
N GLN A 52 8.99 -1.66 12.71
CA GLN A 52 10.20 -2.43 12.40
C GLN A 52 11.42 -1.51 12.29
N TRP A 53 12.60 -2.10 12.12
CA TRP A 53 13.81 -1.33 11.89
C TRP A 53 13.72 -0.58 10.55
N GLN A 54 14.31 0.62 10.52
CA GLN A 54 14.42 1.40 9.29
C GLN A 54 15.10 0.58 8.19
N GLY A 55 14.57 0.68 6.97
CA GLY A 55 14.99 -0.13 5.84
C GLY A 55 14.40 -1.54 5.79
N MET A 56 13.46 -1.89 6.67
CA MET A 56 12.70 -3.14 6.57
C MET A 56 11.42 -2.93 5.75
N PHE A 57 11.34 -3.63 4.62
CA PHE A 57 10.27 -3.50 3.64
C PHE A 57 9.46 -4.78 3.52
N ARG A 58 8.19 -4.61 3.16
CA ARG A 58 7.33 -5.69 2.70
C ARG A 58 6.80 -5.37 1.30
N ALA A 59 6.88 -6.35 0.40
CA ALA A 59 6.18 -6.30 -0.87
C ALA A 59 4.72 -6.69 -0.63
N VAL A 60 3.79 -5.77 -0.91
CA VAL A 60 2.35 -5.95 -0.68
C VAL A 60 1.61 -5.77 -2.01
N PRO A 61 0.81 -6.75 -2.46
CA PRO A 61 -0.02 -6.58 -3.64
C PRO A 61 -0.93 -5.35 -3.50
N LEU A 62 -1.07 -4.51 -4.53
CA LEU A 62 -1.91 -3.32 -4.42
C LEU A 62 -3.37 -3.66 -4.09
N ALA A 63 -3.85 -4.83 -4.51
CA ALA A 63 -5.19 -5.31 -4.20
C ALA A 63 -5.40 -5.61 -2.70
N ALA A 64 -4.34 -5.79 -1.93
CA ALA A 64 -4.39 -6.06 -0.49
C ALA A 64 -4.21 -4.79 0.37
N ILE A 65 -4.01 -3.63 -0.26
CA ILE A 65 -3.73 -2.36 0.43
C ILE A 65 -5.01 -1.56 0.64
N LEU A 66 -5.16 -1.04 1.86
CA LEU A 66 -6.13 -0.02 2.20
C LEU A 66 -5.41 1.31 2.45
N PRO A 67 -5.94 2.45 1.95
CA PRO A 67 -5.44 3.76 2.36
C PRO A 67 -5.56 3.90 3.88
N ALA A 68 -4.49 4.36 4.54
CA ALA A 68 -4.58 4.67 5.96
C ALA A 68 -5.52 5.87 6.13
N LEU A 69 -6.51 5.76 7.03
CA LEU A 69 -7.32 6.89 7.44
C LEU A 69 -6.39 7.88 8.16
N SER A 70 -6.27 9.09 7.61
CA SER A 70 -5.48 10.19 8.16
C SER A 70 -6.21 10.87 9.30
#